data_AF-A0A239KKF1-F1
#
_entry.id   AF-A0A239KKF1-F1
#
_cell.length_a   1.000
_cell.length_b   1.000
_cell.length_c   1.000
_cell.angle_alpha   90.00
_cell.angle_beta   90.00
_cell.angle_gamma   90.00
#
_symmetry.space_group_name_H-M   'P 1'
#
loop_
_entity.id
_entity.type
_entity.pdbx_description
1 polymer ?
#
loop_
_entity_poly.entity_id
_entity_poly.type
_entity_poly.pdbx_seq_one_letter_code
_entity_poly.pdbx_strand_id
1 'polypeptide(L)'
;MSHCTKFEFSYVNEEAIAKAFGKMGLSPTTGLVATFASDFSKKVLSRIGYMGTQQFRAICGQTADGFNLFVCQVEEGVYTLLIERETVSDGDEAIMADLALSFQKAYVSVAIDETVKRIEASGVPANVKETRQGFEIEFGPHHEYSIHVTFTGDEIMEEVRGVKGDICTRLTEELESLLSRPTSELLTEWKPEYTVVHEEQTLQILSANL
;
A
#
# COMPACT_ATOMS: atom_id res chain seq x y z
N MET A 1 24.13 2.76 -5.28
CA MET A 1 23.66 3.95 -4.55
C MET A 1 22.26 3.64 -4.05
N SER A 2 21.99 3.83 -2.78
CA SER A 2 20.65 3.63 -2.20
C SER A 2 19.90 4.96 -2.13
N HIS A 3 18.57 4.94 -2.25
CA HIS A 3 17.73 6.10 -1.91
C HIS A 3 16.65 5.70 -0.91
N CYS A 4 16.16 6.69 -0.18
CA CYS A 4 15.01 6.59 0.66
C CYS A 4 14.04 7.69 0.24
N THR A 5 12.85 7.35 -0.27
CA THR A 5 11.81 8.30 -0.61
C THR A 5 10.68 8.22 0.41
N LYS A 6 10.19 9.38 0.82
CA LYS A 6 9.11 9.51 1.78
C LYS A 6 7.99 10.38 1.21
N PHE A 7 6.75 9.93 1.32
CA PHE A 7 5.58 10.61 0.73
C PHE A 7 4.26 10.31 1.45
N GLU A 8 3.27 11.19 1.23
CA GLU A 8 1.91 11.04 1.73
C GLU A 8 1.12 10.00 0.90
N PHE A 9 0.48 9.06 1.60
CA PHE A 9 -0.31 8.00 1.01
C PHE A 9 -1.67 8.50 0.51
N SER A 10 -2.10 7.98 -0.63
CA SER A 10 -3.45 8.18 -1.13
C SER A 10 -3.90 7.00 -2.00
N TYR A 11 -5.18 6.64 -1.90
CA TYR A 11 -5.80 5.76 -2.88
C TYR A 11 -6.04 6.56 -4.17
N VAL A 12 -5.43 6.14 -5.27
CA VAL A 12 -5.49 6.87 -6.55
C VAL A 12 -5.88 6.00 -7.74
N ASN A 13 -5.88 4.68 -7.59
CA ASN A 13 -6.12 3.73 -8.69
C ASN A 13 -7.34 2.82 -8.41
N GLU A 14 -8.38 2.96 -9.24
CA GLU A 14 -9.64 2.20 -9.11
C GLU A 14 -9.45 0.68 -9.26
N GLU A 15 -8.59 0.24 -10.19
CA GLU A 15 -8.31 -1.18 -10.41
C GLU A 15 -7.59 -1.79 -9.20
N ALA A 16 -6.62 -1.07 -8.64
CA ALA A 16 -5.90 -1.49 -7.45
C ALA A 16 -6.82 -1.55 -6.22
N ILE A 17 -7.78 -0.62 -6.09
CA ILE A 17 -8.84 -0.66 -5.07
C ILE A 17 -9.65 -1.95 -5.21
N ALA A 18 -10.12 -2.29 -6.41
CA ALA A 18 -10.90 -3.50 -6.64
C ALA A 18 -10.09 -4.78 -6.30
N LYS A 19 -8.81 -4.83 -6.70
CA LYS A 19 -7.90 -5.92 -6.33
C LYS A 19 -7.65 -6.01 -4.82
N ALA A 20 -7.61 -4.87 -4.12
CA ALA A 20 -7.43 -4.82 -2.66
C ALA A 20 -8.61 -5.46 -1.92
N PHE A 21 -9.84 -5.20 -2.37
CA PHE A 21 -11.02 -5.93 -1.87
C PHE A 21 -10.86 -7.44 -2.06
N GLY A 22 -10.39 -7.88 -3.23
CA GLY A 22 -10.11 -9.29 -3.50
C GLY A 22 -9.06 -9.89 -2.56
N LYS A 23 -7.98 -9.17 -2.26
CA LYS A 23 -6.96 -9.60 -1.27
C LYS A 23 -7.53 -9.74 0.15
N MET A 24 -8.57 -8.97 0.49
CA MET A 24 -9.30 -9.13 1.76
C MET A 24 -10.34 -10.27 1.72
N GLY A 25 -10.44 -11.02 0.61
CA GLY A 25 -11.44 -12.06 0.43
C GLY A 25 -12.86 -11.51 0.17
N LEU A 26 -12.97 -10.22 -0.15
CA LEU A 26 -14.24 -9.57 -0.44
C LEU A 26 -14.51 -9.58 -1.96
N SER A 27 -15.78 -9.71 -2.34
CA SER A 27 -16.20 -9.58 -3.74
C SER A 27 -16.67 -8.14 -3.98
N PRO A 28 -15.86 -7.29 -4.62
CA PRO A 28 -16.23 -5.89 -4.83
C PRO A 28 -17.37 -5.77 -5.84
N THR A 29 -18.24 -4.79 -5.61
CA THR A 29 -19.27 -4.36 -6.56
C THR A 29 -19.18 -2.85 -6.76
N THR A 30 -19.63 -2.34 -7.90
CA THR A 30 -19.73 -0.89 -8.10
C THR A 30 -21.15 -0.44 -7.79
N GLY A 31 -21.27 0.62 -7.00
CA GLY A 31 -22.57 1.16 -6.60
C GLY A 31 -22.57 2.68 -6.53
N LEU A 32 -23.77 3.25 -6.47
CA LEU A 32 -23.97 4.64 -6.10
C LEU A 32 -24.28 4.71 -4.61
N VAL A 33 -23.47 5.43 -3.85
CA VAL A 33 -23.64 5.64 -2.41
C VAL A 33 -23.96 7.10 -2.13
N ALA A 34 -24.71 7.35 -1.06
CA ALA A 34 -25.10 8.69 -0.67
C ALA A 34 -24.72 8.98 0.78
N THR A 35 -24.25 10.20 1.04
CA THR A 35 -24.09 10.70 2.40
C THR A 35 -25.41 11.25 2.90
N PHE A 36 -25.68 11.06 4.18
CA PHE A 36 -26.89 11.58 4.83
C PHE A 36 -26.48 12.37 6.06
N ALA A 37 -27.12 13.53 6.27
CA ALA A 37 -26.87 14.38 7.43
C ALA A 37 -27.29 13.75 8.77
N SER A 38 -28.11 12.68 8.74
CA SER A 38 -28.53 11.96 9.93
C SER A 38 -29.01 10.55 9.61
N ASP A 39 -29.02 9.70 10.62
CA ASP A 39 -29.65 8.37 10.58
C ASP A 39 -31.14 8.43 10.21
N PHE A 40 -31.85 9.47 10.64
CA PHE A 40 -33.23 9.69 10.24
C PHE A 40 -33.34 9.92 8.72
N SER A 41 -32.49 10.79 8.18
CA SER A 41 -32.45 11.03 6.72
C SER A 41 -32.12 9.76 5.95
N LYS A 42 -31.18 8.95 6.44
CA LYS A 42 -30.78 7.68 5.83
C LYS A 42 -31.85 6.59 5.91
N LYS A 43 -32.46 6.38 7.08
CA LYS A 43 -33.36 5.25 7.34
C LYS A 43 -34.82 5.53 6.99
N VAL A 44 -35.25 6.80 7.09
CA VAL A 44 -36.64 7.21 6.88
C VAL A 44 -36.80 7.97 5.57
N LEU A 45 -36.04 9.06 5.38
CA LEU A 45 -36.25 9.93 4.21
C LEU A 45 -35.84 9.26 2.89
N SER A 46 -34.82 8.40 2.90
CA SER A 46 -34.42 7.64 1.71
C SER A 46 -35.57 6.77 1.14
N ARG A 47 -36.42 6.21 2.01
CA ARG A 47 -37.56 5.36 1.61
C ARG A 47 -38.65 6.12 0.87
N ILE A 48 -38.67 7.45 1.00
CA ILE A 48 -39.59 8.34 0.30
C ILE A 48 -38.89 9.13 -0.83
N GLY A 49 -37.69 8.71 -1.24
CA GLY A 49 -36.97 9.26 -2.38
C GLY A 49 -35.98 10.38 -2.07
N TYR A 50 -35.71 10.69 -0.80
CA TYR A 50 -34.63 11.64 -0.46
C TYR A 50 -33.26 11.02 -0.76
N MET A 51 -32.48 11.72 -1.58
CA MET A 51 -31.28 11.21 -2.25
C MET A 51 -29.97 11.45 -1.47
N GLY A 52 -30.05 11.95 -0.23
CA GLY A 52 -28.90 12.34 0.56
C GLY A 52 -28.39 13.75 0.23
N THR A 53 -27.29 14.13 0.87
CA THR A 53 -26.63 15.45 0.67
C THR A 53 -25.62 15.42 -0.46
N GLN A 54 -24.96 14.29 -0.68
CA GLN A 54 -24.01 14.06 -1.77
C GLN A 54 -24.11 12.60 -2.22
N GLN A 55 -23.78 12.36 -3.49
CA GLN A 55 -23.75 11.03 -4.09
C GLN A 55 -22.40 10.79 -4.75
N PHE A 56 -21.89 9.58 -4.59
CA PHE A 56 -20.60 9.17 -5.10
C PHE A 56 -20.73 7.81 -5.77
N ARG A 57 -20.00 7.62 -6.87
CA ARG A 57 -19.68 6.28 -7.32
C ARG A 57 -18.69 5.68 -6.32
N ALA A 58 -18.95 4.44 -5.90
CA ALA A 58 -18.09 3.73 -4.98
C ALA A 58 -17.84 2.29 -5.42
N ILE A 59 -16.68 1.78 -5.03
CA ILE A 59 -16.42 0.34 -4.96
C ILE A 59 -16.82 -0.11 -3.57
N CYS A 60 -17.75 -1.07 -3.52
CA CYS A 60 -18.40 -1.53 -2.31
C CYS A 60 -18.01 -2.98 -2.02
N GLY A 61 -17.78 -3.29 -0.75
CA GLY A 61 -17.65 -4.66 -0.25
C GLY A 61 -18.29 -4.78 1.13
N GLN A 62 -18.66 -5.99 1.51
CA GLN A 62 -19.25 -6.27 2.82
C GLN A 62 -18.54 -7.45 3.47
N THR A 63 -18.11 -7.29 4.72
CA THR A 63 -17.52 -8.36 5.52
C THR A 63 -18.61 -9.32 6.02
N ALA A 64 -18.22 -10.55 6.39
CA ALA A 64 -19.14 -11.52 6.98
C ALA A 64 -19.81 -11.02 8.27
N ASP A 65 -19.13 -10.14 9.01
CA ASP A 65 -19.61 -9.55 10.26
C ASP A 65 -20.56 -8.34 10.05
N GLY A 66 -20.85 -8.00 8.79
CA GLY A 66 -21.83 -6.98 8.41
C GLY A 66 -21.27 -5.55 8.32
N PHE A 67 -19.95 -5.38 8.28
CA PHE A 67 -19.34 -4.08 7.98
C PHE A 67 -19.36 -3.84 6.47
N ASN A 68 -19.88 -2.69 6.07
CA ASN A 68 -19.85 -2.22 4.69
C ASN A 68 -18.63 -1.32 4.51
N LEU A 69 -17.84 -1.59 3.48
CA LEU A 69 -16.71 -0.79 3.07
C LEU A 69 -17.05 -0.13 1.74
N PHE A 70 -16.83 1.18 1.64
CA PHE A 70 -17.03 1.95 0.43
C PHE A 70 -15.77 2.74 0.12
N VAL A 71 -15.23 2.56 -1.08
CA VAL A 71 -14.14 3.42 -1.56
C VAL A 71 -14.72 4.37 -2.58
N CYS A 72 -14.86 5.63 -2.17
CA CYS A 72 -15.55 6.68 -2.91
C CYS A 72 -14.53 7.63 -3.54
N GLN A 73 -14.77 8.04 -4.78
CA GLN A 73 -14.01 9.15 -5.37
C GLN A 73 -14.56 10.47 -4.81
N VAL A 74 -13.82 11.08 -3.89
CA VAL A 74 -14.22 12.35 -3.25
C VAL A 74 -13.67 13.57 -3.99
N GLU A 75 -12.53 13.40 -4.66
CA GLU A 75 -11.85 14.39 -5.48
C GLU A 75 -11.36 13.72 -6.77
N GLU A 76 -11.09 14.50 -7.81
CA GLU A 76 -10.60 13.94 -9.08
C GLU A 76 -9.29 13.16 -8.86
N GLY A 77 -9.27 11.90 -9.28
CA GLY A 77 -8.13 11.00 -9.11
C GLY A 77 -7.84 10.51 -7.68
N VAL A 78 -8.69 10.81 -6.69
CA VAL A 78 -8.45 10.49 -5.28
C VAL A 78 -9.66 9.80 -4.66
N TYR A 79 -9.38 8.72 -3.93
CA TYR A 79 -10.39 7.92 -3.28
C TYR A 79 -10.26 7.93 -1.76
N THR A 80 -11.38 7.78 -1.07
CA THR A 80 -11.47 7.67 0.38
C THR A 80 -12.21 6.41 0.77
N LEU A 81 -11.64 5.65 1.70
CA LEU A 81 -12.29 4.51 2.32
C LEU A 81 -13.24 5.00 3.43
N LEU A 82 -14.50 4.57 3.36
CA LEU A 82 -15.53 4.76 4.37
C LEU A 82 -15.96 3.38 4.85
N ILE A 83 -16.11 3.21 6.16
CA ILE A 83 -16.56 1.95 6.77
C ILE A 83 -17.77 2.26 7.64
N GLU A 84 -18.84 1.49 7.47
CA GLU A 84 -20.03 1.60 8.31
C GLU A 84 -20.57 0.23 8.68
N ARG A 85 -21.39 0.22 9.73
CA ARG A 85 -22.21 -0.93 10.12
C ARG A 85 -23.64 -0.44 10.34
N GLU A 86 -24.63 -1.23 9.93
CA GLU A 86 -26.04 -0.82 10.04
C GLU A 86 -26.48 -0.58 11.50
N THR A 87 -25.98 -1.43 12.40
CA THR A 87 -26.23 -1.34 13.84
C THR A 87 -24.89 -1.18 14.55
N VAL A 88 -24.71 -0.06 15.23
CA VAL A 88 -23.49 0.23 15.99
C VAL A 88 -23.47 -0.60 17.27
N SER A 89 -22.33 -1.23 17.54
CA SER A 89 -22.05 -2.00 18.74
C SER A 89 -20.79 -1.52 19.44
N ASP A 90 -20.65 -1.87 20.72
CA ASP A 90 -19.43 -1.60 21.48
C ASP A 90 -18.24 -2.31 20.81
N GLY A 91 -17.16 -1.57 20.55
CA GLY A 91 -15.96 -2.09 19.90
C GLY A 91 -15.96 -1.99 18.37
N ASP A 92 -17.05 -1.55 17.73
CA ASP A 92 -17.09 -1.35 16.27
C ASP A 92 -15.99 -0.38 15.81
N GLU A 93 -15.65 0.65 16.58
CA GLU A 93 -14.60 1.61 16.25
C GLU A 93 -13.22 0.94 16.10
N ALA A 94 -12.87 0.03 17.01
CA ALA A 94 -11.61 -0.72 16.93
C ALA A 94 -11.60 -1.67 15.73
N ILE A 95 -12.73 -2.33 15.44
CA ILE A 95 -12.86 -3.22 14.28
C ILE A 95 -12.77 -2.42 12.97
N MET A 96 -13.40 -1.24 12.91
CA MET A 96 -13.32 -0.35 11.75
C MET A 96 -11.87 0.12 11.52
N ALA A 97 -11.14 0.46 12.59
CA ALA A 97 -9.72 0.82 12.48
C ALA A 97 -8.87 -0.34 11.94
N ASP A 98 -9.07 -1.55 12.45
CA ASP A 98 -8.38 -2.75 11.96
C ASP A 98 -8.73 -3.08 10.50
N LEU A 99 -10.00 -2.90 10.10
CA LEU A 99 -10.44 -3.07 8.71
C LEU A 99 -9.83 -2.01 7.80
N ALA A 100 -9.75 -0.76 8.23
CA ALA A 100 -9.11 0.32 7.47
C ALA A 100 -7.62 0.03 7.25
N LEU A 101 -6.91 -0.38 8.29
CA LEU A 101 -5.50 -0.78 8.21
C LEU A 101 -5.32 -2.01 7.30
N SER A 102 -6.20 -3.01 7.42
CA SER A 102 -6.17 -4.21 6.58
C SER A 102 -6.40 -3.87 5.11
N PHE A 103 -7.32 -2.94 4.82
CA PHE A 103 -7.57 -2.47 3.47
C PHE A 103 -6.37 -1.71 2.90
N GLN A 104 -5.79 -0.80 3.68
CA GLN A 104 -4.59 -0.07 3.30
C GLN A 104 -3.44 -1.04 2.96
N LYS A 105 -3.19 -2.02 3.83
CA LYS A 105 -2.17 -3.05 3.60
C LYS A 105 -2.45 -3.87 2.35
N ALA A 106 -3.71 -4.25 2.12
CA ALA A 106 -4.12 -4.96 0.92
C ALA A 106 -3.86 -4.12 -0.35
N TYR A 107 -4.18 -2.82 -0.32
CA TYR A 107 -3.92 -1.91 -1.44
C TYR A 107 -2.43 -1.73 -1.71
N VAL A 108 -1.62 -1.51 -0.67
CA VAL A 108 -0.16 -1.45 -0.80
C VAL A 108 0.37 -2.76 -1.39
N SER A 109 -0.12 -3.92 -0.92
CA SER A 109 0.27 -5.21 -1.46
C SER A 109 -0.07 -5.36 -2.95
N VAL A 110 -1.16 -4.76 -3.44
CA VAL A 110 -1.45 -4.74 -4.88
C VAL A 110 -0.41 -3.91 -5.64
N ALA A 111 -0.03 -2.73 -5.13
CA ALA A 111 1.01 -1.92 -5.76
C ALA A 111 2.35 -2.69 -5.82
N ILE A 112 2.72 -3.37 -4.74
CA ILE A 112 3.90 -4.24 -4.68
C ILE A 112 3.83 -5.36 -5.73
N ASP A 113 2.69 -6.04 -5.86
CA ASP A 113 2.51 -7.10 -6.86
C ASP A 113 2.69 -6.58 -8.30
N GLU A 114 2.18 -5.38 -8.61
CA GLU A 114 2.35 -4.78 -9.94
C GLU A 114 3.82 -4.41 -10.19
N THR A 115 4.52 -3.84 -9.19
CA THR A 115 5.98 -3.59 -9.27
C THR A 115 6.76 -4.88 -9.52
N VAL A 116 6.44 -5.96 -8.81
CA VAL A 116 7.11 -7.26 -8.94
C VAL A 116 6.89 -7.85 -10.33
N LYS A 117 5.65 -7.85 -10.83
CA LYS A 117 5.35 -8.32 -12.19
C LYS A 117 6.17 -7.59 -13.25
N ARG A 118 6.39 -6.28 -13.08
CA ARG A 118 7.21 -5.50 -14.02
C ARG A 118 8.70 -5.87 -13.94
N ILE A 119 9.22 -6.07 -12.73
CA ILE A 119 10.60 -6.57 -12.54
C ILE A 119 10.75 -7.94 -13.23
N GLU A 120 9.82 -8.87 -12.99
CA GLU A 120 9.84 -10.19 -13.61
C GLU A 120 9.67 -10.14 -15.14
N ALA A 121 8.83 -9.24 -15.65
CA ALA A 121 8.67 -9.02 -17.09
C ALA A 121 9.95 -8.54 -17.78
N SER A 122 10.88 -7.94 -17.02
CA SER A 122 12.21 -7.58 -17.50
C SER A 122 13.21 -8.75 -17.49
N GLY A 123 12.78 -9.94 -17.07
CA GLY A 123 13.62 -11.14 -16.95
C GLY A 123 14.44 -11.21 -15.65
N VAL A 124 14.16 -10.31 -14.70
CA VAL A 124 14.83 -10.27 -13.40
C VAL A 124 13.97 -11.01 -12.38
N PRO A 125 14.48 -12.06 -11.71
CA PRO A 125 13.70 -12.75 -10.69
C PRO A 125 13.48 -11.82 -9.49
N ALA A 126 12.29 -11.86 -8.92
CA ALA A 126 11.89 -11.06 -7.78
C ALA A 126 11.12 -11.93 -6.77
N ASN A 127 11.15 -11.53 -5.51
CA ASN A 127 10.43 -12.18 -4.42
C ASN A 127 9.92 -11.11 -3.46
N VAL A 128 8.78 -11.38 -2.83
CA VAL A 128 8.16 -10.48 -1.85
C VAL A 128 8.08 -11.16 -0.49
N LYS A 129 8.54 -10.45 0.53
CA LYS A 129 8.37 -10.83 1.94
C LYS A 129 7.51 -9.80 2.62
N GLU A 130 6.41 -10.25 3.20
CA GLU A 130 5.58 -9.42 4.06
C GLU A 130 6.18 -9.40 5.47
N THR A 131 6.34 -8.21 6.03
CA THR A 131 6.81 -8.00 7.40
C THR A 131 5.71 -7.35 8.24
N ARG A 132 5.95 -7.20 9.55
CA ARG A 132 5.02 -6.48 10.43
C ARG A 132 4.94 -4.99 10.10
N GLN A 133 5.99 -4.41 9.52
CA GLN A 133 6.11 -2.97 9.26
C GLN A 133 5.88 -2.60 7.78
N GLY A 134 5.66 -3.60 6.92
CA GLY A 134 5.40 -3.39 5.50
C GLY A 134 5.87 -4.56 4.63
N PHE A 135 6.55 -4.27 3.53
CA PHE A 135 6.97 -5.25 2.52
C PHE A 135 8.44 -5.09 2.17
N GLU A 136 9.10 -6.22 1.87
CA GLU A 136 10.45 -6.28 1.33
C GLU A 136 10.39 -6.99 -0.03
N ILE A 137 10.80 -6.30 -1.09
CA ILE A 137 10.95 -6.86 -2.43
C ILE A 137 12.43 -7.15 -2.64
N GLU A 138 12.80 -8.41 -2.82
CA GLU A 138 14.17 -8.83 -3.15
C GLU A 138 14.25 -9.22 -4.62
N PHE A 139 15.19 -8.67 -5.38
CA PHE A 139 15.30 -8.91 -6.82
C PHE A 139 16.75 -8.93 -7.30
N GLY A 140 16.95 -9.48 -8.50
CA GLY A 140 18.28 -9.71 -9.08
C GLY A 140 18.60 -11.20 -9.19
N PRO A 141 19.54 -11.61 -10.06
CA PRO A 141 19.89 -13.02 -10.29
C PRO A 141 20.20 -13.81 -9.01
N HIS A 142 20.67 -13.13 -7.97
CA HIS A 142 20.99 -13.69 -6.66
C HIS A 142 20.23 -13.00 -5.52
N HIS A 143 19.15 -12.28 -5.83
CA HIS A 143 18.37 -11.47 -4.87
C HIS A 143 19.23 -10.46 -4.09
N GLU A 144 20.18 -9.84 -4.78
CA GLU A 144 21.16 -8.91 -4.21
C GLU A 144 20.64 -7.46 -4.06
N TYR A 145 19.50 -7.14 -4.67
CA TYR A 145 18.86 -5.84 -4.58
C TYR A 145 17.57 -5.93 -3.77
N SER A 146 17.21 -4.85 -3.09
CA SER A 146 15.94 -4.82 -2.37
C SER A 146 15.25 -3.47 -2.34
N ILE A 147 13.93 -3.50 -2.21
CA ILE A 147 13.06 -2.36 -1.92
C ILE A 147 12.33 -2.64 -0.62
N HIS A 148 12.51 -1.79 0.38
CA HIS A 148 11.79 -1.84 1.65
C HIS A 148 10.69 -0.80 1.64
N VAL A 149 9.44 -1.25 1.71
CA VAL A 149 8.27 -0.38 1.73
C VAL A 149 7.64 -0.48 3.10
N THR A 150 7.63 0.62 3.84
CA THR A 150 7.01 0.71 5.17
C THR A 150 5.95 1.78 5.16
N PHE A 151 4.88 1.58 5.92
CA PHE A 151 3.77 2.53 5.99
C PHE A 151 3.32 2.71 7.44
N THR A 152 3.14 3.96 7.86
CA THR A 152 2.70 4.33 9.20
C THR A 152 1.64 5.42 9.09
N GLY A 153 0.38 5.06 9.37
CA GLY A 153 -0.74 5.98 9.13
C GLY A 153 -0.82 6.36 7.65
N ASP A 154 -0.82 7.65 7.35
CA ASP A 154 -0.91 8.19 5.99
C ASP A 154 0.46 8.45 5.33
N GLU A 155 1.53 7.85 5.87
CA GLU A 155 2.89 8.07 5.41
C GLU A 155 3.50 6.78 4.89
N ILE A 156 4.09 6.83 3.69
CA ILE A 156 4.88 5.74 3.12
C ILE A 156 6.34 6.15 3.05
N MET A 157 7.20 5.24 3.48
CA MET A 157 8.63 5.32 3.30
C MET A 157 9.09 4.10 2.50
N GLU A 158 9.80 4.39 1.41
CA GLU A 158 10.38 3.42 0.51
C GLU A 158 11.90 3.57 0.51
N GLU A 159 12.62 2.47 0.69
CA GLU A 159 14.08 2.44 0.68
C GLU A 159 14.60 1.41 -0.31
N VAL A 160 15.36 1.86 -1.32
CA VAL A 160 16.01 0.98 -2.30
C VAL A 160 17.46 0.76 -1.91
N ARG A 161 17.90 -0.50 -1.92
CA ARG A 161 19.26 -0.93 -1.56
C ARG A 161 19.93 -1.72 -2.67
N GLY A 162 21.23 -1.48 -2.85
CA GLY A 162 22.11 -2.22 -3.76
C GLY A 162 22.03 -1.85 -5.24
N VAL A 163 21.04 -1.06 -5.67
CA VAL A 163 20.88 -0.66 -7.09
C VAL A 163 21.88 0.44 -7.47
N LYS A 164 22.34 0.48 -8.72
CA LYS A 164 23.25 1.54 -9.22
C LYS A 164 22.64 2.28 -10.41
N GLY A 165 22.81 3.60 -10.44
CA GLY A 165 22.38 4.49 -11.52
C GLY A 165 20.87 4.76 -11.54
N ASP A 166 20.39 5.28 -12.68
CA ASP A 166 19.01 5.77 -12.90
C ASP A 166 17.92 4.67 -12.85
N ILE A 167 18.33 3.42 -12.69
CA ILE A 167 17.41 2.28 -12.53
C ILE A 167 16.68 2.39 -11.18
N CYS A 168 17.33 2.99 -10.18
CA CYS A 168 16.82 3.12 -8.81
C CYS A 168 15.48 3.87 -8.77
N THR A 169 15.40 5.02 -9.42
CA THR A 169 14.18 5.85 -9.51
C THR A 169 13.10 5.21 -10.38
N ARG A 170 13.47 4.60 -11.51
CA ARG A 170 12.48 3.95 -12.40
C ARG A 170 11.77 2.76 -11.77
N LEU A 171 12.40 2.09 -10.81
CA LEU A 171 11.80 0.97 -10.08
C LEU A 171 10.68 1.42 -9.15
N THR A 172 10.74 2.68 -8.70
CA THR A 172 9.95 3.19 -7.58
C THR A 172 8.89 4.17 -8.05
N GLU A 173 9.10 4.82 -9.21
CA GLU A 173 8.11 5.67 -9.90
C GLU A 173 6.72 5.04 -9.99
N GLU A 174 6.62 3.74 -10.29
CA GLU A 174 5.32 3.07 -10.40
C GLU A 174 4.67 2.86 -9.03
N LEU A 175 5.47 2.50 -8.03
CA LEU A 175 5.02 2.33 -6.66
C LEU A 175 4.53 3.66 -6.09
N GLU A 176 5.31 4.72 -6.28
CA GLU A 176 4.95 6.11 -5.97
C GLU A 176 3.65 6.50 -6.69
N SER A 177 3.53 6.24 -8.00
CA SER A 177 2.32 6.60 -8.77
C SER A 177 1.03 5.88 -8.34
N LEU A 178 1.16 4.70 -7.74
CA LEU A 178 0.01 3.92 -7.23
C LEU A 178 -0.35 4.28 -5.79
N LEU A 179 0.61 4.84 -5.04
CA LEU A 179 0.49 5.05 -3.60
C LEU A 179 0.46 6.53 -3.19
N SER A 180 0.82 7.47 -4.07
CA SER A 180 0.79 8.90 -3.80
C SER A 180 -0.09 9.64 -4.81
N ARG A 181 -0.55 10.84 -4.44
CA ARG A 181 -1.21 11.72 -5.42
C ARG A 181 -0.15 12.27 -6.38
N PRO A 182 -0.51 12.62 -7.63
CA PRO A 182 0.42 13.25 -8.58
C PRO A 182 1.01 14.58 -8.07
N THR A 183 0.32 15.26 -7.15
CA THR A 183 0.75 16.53 -6.56
C THR A 183 1.48 16.37 -5.23
N SER A 184 1.63 15.15 -4.72
CA SER A 184 2.32 14.90 -3.46
C SER A 184 3.82 15.21 -3.61
N GLU A 185 4.39 15.82 -2.58
CA GLU A 185 5.84 16.05 -2.51
C GLU A 185 6.55 14.72 -2.20
N LEU A 186 7.51 14.35 -3.02
CA LEU A 186 8.37 13.18 -2.82
C LEU A 186 9.70 13.64 -2.20
N LEU A 187 9.95 13.27 -0.96
CA LEU A 187 11.17 13.62 -0.24
C LEU A 187 12.20 12.49 -0.38
N THR A 188 13.07 12.59 -1.39
CA THR A 188 14.12 11.58 -1.65
C THR A 188 15.47 11.96 -1.04
N GLU A 189 15.94 11.13 -0.11
CA GLU A 189 17.30 11.20 0.46
C GLU A 189 18.21 10.14 -0.16
N TRP A 190 19.37 10.56 -0.69
CA TRP A 190 20.36 9.66 -1.28
C TRP A 190 21.37 9.20 -0.22
N LYS A 191 21.49 7.89 -0.03
CA LYS A 191 22.46 7.28 0.88
C LYS A 191 23.66 6.74 0.09
N PRO A 192 24.91 7.15 0.42
CA PRO A 192 26.10 6.54 -0.16
C PRO A 192 26.17 5.06 0.23
N GLU A 193 26.63 4.20 -0.70
CA GLU A 193 26.88 2.78 -0.39
C GLU A 193 27.96 2.69 0.70
N TYR A 194 27.60 2.17 1.88
CA TYR A 194 28.61 1.74 2.84
C TYR A 194 29.39 0.59 2.20
N THR A 195 30.68 0.81 1.96
CA THR A 195 31.63 -0.28 1.74
C THR A 195 31.58 -1.17 2.97
N VAL A 196 30.98 -2.35 2.84
CA VAL A 196 31.18 -3.43 3.80
C VAL A 196 32.66 -3.75 3.76
N VAL A 197 33.42 -3.19 4.71
CA VAL A 197 34.77 -3.66 4.98
C VAL A 197 34.60 -5.06 5.55
N HIS A 198 34.76 -6.07 4.70
CA HIS A 198 35.11 -7.40 5.19
C HIS A 198 36.44 -7.25 5.90
N GLU A 199 36.45 -7.21 7.22
CA GLU A 199 37.67 -7.45 7.99
C GLU A 199 38.14 -8.85 7.62
N GLU A 200 39.20 -8.89 6.81
CA GLU A 200 39.91 -10.09 6.40
C GLU A 200 40.24 -10.92 7.65
N GLN A 201 39.76 -12.16 7.68
CA GLN A 201 40.22 -13.17 8.62
C GLN A 201 41.73 -13.34 8.43
N THR A 202 42.52 -12.85 9.38
CA THR A 202 43.96 -13.11 9.43
C THR A 202 44.18 -14.55 9.91
N LEU A 203 44.30 -15.48 8.97
CA LEU A 203 44.84 -16.81 9.21
C LEU A 203 46.35 -16.69 9.50
N GLN A 204 46.74 -16.74 10.78
CA GLN A 204 48.12 -16.98 11.17
C GLN A 204 48.42 -18.48 11.09
N ILE A 205 49.12 -18.92 10.05
CA ILE A 205 49.76 -20.23 9.99
C ILE A 205 51.16 -20.07 10.57
N LEU A 206 51.39 -20.57 11.79
CA LEU A 206 52.73 -20.77 12.34
C LEU A 206 53.17 -22.20 11.98
N SER A 207 54.09 -22.32 11.03
CA SER A 207 54.82 -23.56 10.80
C SER A 207 55.81 -23.79 11.94
N ALA A 208 55.57 -24.82 12.75
CA ALA A 208 56.60 -25.38 13.61
C ALA A 208 57.54 -26.22 12.74
N ASN A 209 58.80 -25.84 12.65
CA ASN A 209 59.86 -26.75 12.22
C ASN A 209 60.96 -26.77 13.28
N LEU A 210 61.32 -28.02 13.61
CA LEU A 210 62.16 -28.54 14.70
C LEU A 210 63.56 -27.92 14.81
#